data_AF-A0A5C6XKW7-F1
#
_entry.id   AF-A0A5C6XKW7-F1
#
_cell.length_a   1.000
_cell.length_b   1.000
_cell.length_c   1.000
_cell.angle_alpha   90.00
_cell.angle_beta   90.00
_cell.angle_gamma   90.00
#
_symmetry.space_group_name_H-M   'P 1'
#
loop_
_entity.id
_entity.type
_entity.pdbx_description
1 polymer ?
#
loop_
_entity_poly.entity_id
_entity_poly.type
_entity_poly.pdbx_seq_one_letter_code
_entity_poly.pdbx_strand_id
1 'polypeptide(L)'
;MDIKRNVAGLFFVAVGGLGLLAACGEIDSEESCTFDDDCTGGQVCDLTVCVDTCETNEDCSGTDECVARPGGAEGMVCRAAEEPGDDCRDADFAGCADDLICDEFTGDCVEPGQETPEYYTVRINDVTDVEAPDRCDDTTYGYGTAGAKVMYVQLQDSTGAVIAYGTAVGDDIAAGSDFINTFDVIDGAAPNLVDQCPADEAFVRGDNGNDITTNFTDQTVVALGCGGSLYVQFEDENGDLILLDESHTITVGEFGPACNDTAQTEADYYDVYICTDAGSNVSTPDNCDEVPLNAEAMTGVLGTDVVLPEVAE
;
A
#
# COMPACT_ATOMS: atom_id res chain seq x y z
N MET A 1 35.42 -5.29 56.87
CA MET A 1 36.89 -5.20 56.87
C MET A 1 37.32 -5.18 55.41
N ASP A 2 37.75 -3.99 54.98
CA ASP A 2 38.76 -3.64 53.98
C ASP A 2 39.46 -4.73 53.17
N ILE A 3 39.99 -4.55 51.95
CA ILE A 3 40.14 -3.51 50.91
C ILE A 3 40.91 -4.24 49.77
N LYS A 4 40.69 -3.88 48.49
CA LYS A 4 41.67 -3.77 47.35
C LYS A 4 40.85 -3.85 46.04
N ARG A 5 40.64 -2.81 45.21
CA ARG A 5 41.46 -1.72 44.63
C ARG A 5 42.40 -2.18 43.49
N ASN A 6 42.07 -1.76 42.27
CA ASN A 6 42.88 -1.51 41.04
C ASN A 6 41.87 -0.77 40.10
N VAL A 7 41.89 0.52 39.73
CA VAL A 7 42.87 1.56 39.34
C VAL A 7 43.58 1.32 38.00
N ALA A 8 43.39 2.32 37.12
CA ALA A 8 44.14 2.77 35.93
C ALA A 8 43.31 2.60 34.64
N GLY A 9 42.82 3.66 33.98
CA GLY A 9 43.61 4.67 33.24
C GLY A 9 43.66 4.22 31.78
N LEU A 10 43.39 5.00 30.73
CA LEU A 10 43.83 6.37 30.45
C LEU A 10 43.11 6.87 29.17
N PHE A 11 43.13 8.18 28.99
CA PHE A 11 42.66 9.00 27.87
C PHE A 11 43.27 8.64 26.49
N PHE A 12 42.49 8.90 25.43
CA PHE A 12 43.00 9.54 24.21
C PHE A 12 42.03 10.64 23.75
N VAL A 13 42.55 11.86 23.67
CA VAL A 13 41.98 13.04 23.00
C VAL A 13 42.98 13.39 21.90
N ALA A 14 42.53 13.50 20.65
CA ALA A 14 43.12 14.32 19.59
C ALA A 14 42.08 14.45 18.47
N VAL A 15 41.38 15.58 18.34
CA VAL A 15 41.79 16.81 17.61
C VAL A 15 41.61 16.67 16.10
N GLY A 16 40.54 17.30 15.61
CA GLY A 16 40.60 18.36 14.59
C GLY A 16 40.79 17.96 13.13
N GLY A 17 39.86 18.40 12.29
CA GLY A 17 40.06 18.46 10.85
C GLY A 17 38.84 18.97 10.10
N LEU A 18 38.67 20.30 10.08
CA LEU A 18 37.90 20.98 9.04
C LEU A 18 38.49 20.62 7.67
N GLY A 19 37.64 20.07 6.81
CA GLY A 19 37.94 19.79 5.41
C GLY A 19 36.70 20.05 4.56
N LEU A 20 36.33 21.32 4.42
CA LEU A 20 35.52 21.81 3.31
C LEU A 20 36.37 21.63 2.04
N LEU A 21 35.99 20.70 1.18
CA LEU A 21 36.39 20.66 -0.23
C LEU A 21 35.31 19.91 -1.02
N ALA A 22 34.47 20.72 -1.68
CA ALA A 22 33.86 20.50 -2.99
C ALA A 22 33.56 19.05 -3.42
N ALA A 23 32.28 18.71 -3.39
CA ALA A 23 31.67 17.82 -4.37
C ALA A 23 30.43 18.52 -4.95
N CYS A 24 30.62 19.66 -5.60
CA CYS A 24 29.77 20.02 -6.74
C CYS A 24 30.42 19.34 -7.94
N GLY A 25 30.27 18.02 -7.99
CA GLY A 25 30.41 17.29 -9.24
C GLY A 25 29.01 17.26 -9.83
N GLU A 26 28.89 17.66 -11.09
CA GLU A 26 27.77 17.33 -11.97
C GLU A 26 27.64 15.80 -11.91
N ILE A 27 26.71 15.30 -11.10
CA ILE A 27 26.31 13.90 -11.13
C ILE A 27 25.25 13.85 -12.22
N ASP A 28 25.70 13.80 -13.48
CA ASP A 28 24.90 13.34 -14.61
C ASP A 28 24.71 11.82 -14.49
N SER A 29 24.16 11.36 -13.37
CA SER A 29 23.45 10.10 -13.33
C SER A 29 22.05 10.44 -12.88
N GLU A 30 21.17 10.56 -13.87
CA GLU A 30 19.73 10.32 -13.68
C GLU A 30 19.63 8.94 -13.01
N GLU A 31 19.67 8.91 -11.68
CA GLU A 31 19.40 7.70 -10.92
C GLU A 31 17.93 7.40 -11.17
N SER A 32 17.68 6.33 -11.90
CA SER A 32 16.33 5.85 -12.13
C SER A 32 15.77 5.38 -10.79
N CYS A 33 14.66 5.94 -10.37
CA CYS A 33 13.95 5.58 -9.16
C CYS A 33 12.57 5.02 -9.51
N THR A 34 12.00 4.27 -8.57
CA THR A 34 10.58 3.92 -8.57
C THR A 34 9.88 4.61 -7.38
N PHE A 35 10.61 4.86 -6.29
CA PHE A 35 10.13 5.47 -5.05
C PHE A 35 11.11 6.52 -4.52
N ASP A 36 10.65 7.47 -3.70
CA ASP A 36 11.43 8.56 -3.09
C ASP A 36 12.69 8.04 -2.38
N ASP A 37 12.59 6.87 -1.75
CA ASP A 37 13.69 6.25 -1.01
C ASP A 37 14.79 5.65 -1.91
N ASP A 38 14.54 5.48 -3.21
CA ASP A 38 15.59 5.14 -4.18
C ASP A 38 16.53 6.34 -4.40
N CYS A 39 16.13 7.53 -3.96
CA CYS A 39 16.84 8.77 -4.16
C CYS A 39 17.70 9.15 -2.96
N THR A 40 18.96 9.49 -3.24
CA THR A 40 19.90 9.87 -2.20
C THR A 40 19.96 11.38 -2.00
N GLY A 41 20.33 11.82 -0.79
CA GLY A 41 20.60 13.24 -0.54
C GLY A 41 19.38 14.13 -0.27
N GLY A 42 18.23 13.55 0.06
CA GLY A 42 16.99 14.30 0.30
C GLY A 42 16.25 14.69 -0.97
N GLN A 43 16.55 13.98 -2.06
CA GLN A 43 15.79 13.99 -3.30
C GLN A 43 14.54 13.11 -3.15
N VAL A 44 13.60 13.31 -4.04
CA VAL A 44 12.36 12.54 -4.17
C VAL A 44 12.30 11.97 -5.59
N CYS A 45 11.62 10.85 -5.76
CA CYS A 45 11.38 10.25 -7.04
C CYS A 45 10.25 10.98 -7.74
N ASP A 46 10.58 11.60 -8.87
CA ASP A 46 9.64 12.24 -9.75
C ASP A 46 9.83 11.67 -11.15
N LEU A 47 8.77 11.11 -11.72
CA LEU A 47 8.81 10.58 -13.09
C LEU A 47 9.95 9.58 -13.34
N THR A 48 10.21 8.70 -12.35
CA THR A 48 11.32 7.74 -12.34
C THR A 48 12.73 8.32 -12.28
N VAL A 49 12.88 9.60 -11.95
CA VAL A 49 14.17 10.27 -11.77
C VAL A 49 14.24 10.94 -10.40
N CYS A 50 15.38 10.82 -9.74
CA CYS A 50 15.62 11.52 -8.48
C CYS A 50 15.81 13.02 -8.68
N VAL A 51 14.91 13.82 -8.14
CA VAL A 51 14.89 15.28 -8.26
C VAL A 51 14.91 15.96 -6.90
N ASP A 52 15.40 17.20 -6.87
CA ASP A 52 15.44 18.01 -5.64
C ASP A 52 14.03 18.53 -5.28
N THR A 53 13.67 18.50 -4.00
CA THR A 53 12.45 19.16 -3.49
C THR A 53 12.63 20.68 -3.41
N CYS A 54 11.53 21.43 -3.49
CA CYS A 54 11.55 22.89 -3.40
C CYS A 54 10.37 23.48 -2.63
N GLU A 55 10.49 24.72 -2.15
CA GLU A 55 9.34 25.52 -1.70
C GLU A 55 8.99 26.60 -2.73
N THR A 56 10.00 27.06 -3.48
CA THR A 56 9.91 28.12 -4.48
C THR A 56 10.87 27.86 -5.66
N ASN A 57 10.65 28.54 -6.79
CA ASN A 57 11.56 28.45 -7.95
C ASN A 57 13.00 28.91 -7.65
N GLU A 58 13.25 29.62 -6.55
CA GLU A 58 14.60 30.03 -6.15
C GLU A 58 15.42 28.88 -5.54
N ASP A 59 14.75 27.82 -5.08
CA ASP A 59 15.38 26.62 -4.52
C ASP A 59 15.90 25.71 -5.63
N CYS A 60 15.38 25.86 -6.84
CA CYS A 60 15.73 25.06 -8.00
C CYS A 60 16.98 25.56 -8.71
N SER A 61 17.78 24.62 -9.20
CA SER A 61 19.04 24.93 -9.87
C SER A 61 18.81 25.28 -11.34
N GLY A 62 19.60 26.21 -11.88
CA GLY A 62 19.58 26.49 -13.32
C GLY A 62 18.28 27.10 -13.84
N THR A 63 17.58 26.37 -14.71
CA THR A 63 16.35 26.78 -15.41
C THR A 63 15.12 26.04 -14.92
N ASP A 64 15.24 25.31 -13.82
CA ASP A 64 14.17 24.48 -13.29
C ASP A 64 13.15 25.35 -12.52
N GLU A 65 11.89 24.90 -12.52
CA GLU A 65 10.77 25.49 -11.81
C GLU A 65 10.30 24.57 -10.69
N CYS A 66 9.76 25.18 -9.64
CA CYS A 66 9.21 24.46 -8.51
C CYS A 66 7.74 24.13 -8.81
N VAL A 67 7.49 22.87 -9.15
CA VAL A 67 6.17 22.38 -9.58
C VAL A 67 5.63 21.36 -8.58
N ALA A 68 4.29 21.23 -8.54
CA ALA A 68 3.66 20.22 -7.70
C ALA A 68 3.99 18.82 -8.24
N ARG A 69 4.12 17.86 -7.33
CA ARG A 69 4.31 16.47 -7.72
C ARG A 69 3.08 15.97 -8.51
N PRO A 70 3.28 15.10 -9.51
CA PRO A 70 2.19 14.47 -10.24
C PRO A 70 1.38 13.53 -9.33
N GLY A 71 0.17 13.14 -9.75
CA GLY A 71 -0.71 12.26 -8.96
C GLY A 71 -1.36 12.89 -7.72
N GLY A 72 -1.03 14.15 -7.39
CA GLY A 72 -1.52 14.81 -6.18
C GLY A 72 -0.71 14.48 -4.93
N ALA A 73 0.44 13.79 -5.09
CA ALA A 73 1.39 13.54 -4.01
C ALA A 73 1.82 14.86 -3.33
N GLU A 74 1.99 14.81 -2.01
CA GLU A 74 2.36 16.00 -1.25
C GLU A 74 3.78 16.48 -1.58
N GLY A 75 3.93 17.79 -1.76
CA GLY A 75 5.22 18.45 -1.94
C GLY A 75 5.40 19.09 -3.32
N MET A 76 6.56 19.70 -3.51
CA MET A 76 6.96 20.34 -4.77
C MET A 76 8.38 19.90 -5.12
N VAL A 77 8.65 19.79 -6.42
CA VAL A 77 9.92 19.32 -6.98
C VAL A 77 10.46 20.28 -8.01
N CYS A 78 11.78 20.30 -8.14
CA CYS A 78 12.48 21.04 -9.19
C CYS A 78 12.47 20.25 -10.48
N ARG A 79 11.73 20.75 -11.47
CA ARG A 79 11.69 20.17 -12.81
C ARG A 79 12.09 21.23 -13.83
N ALA A 80 12.70 20.82 -14.93
CA ALA A 80 12.96 21.74 -16.05
C ALA A 80 11.68 22.52 -16.38
N ALA A 81 11.79 23.84 -16.53
CA ALA A 81 10.65 24.67 -16.94
C ALA A 81 10.02 24.07 -18.20
N GLU A 82 8.73 23.74 -18.13
CA GLU A 82 8.00 23.24 -19.30
C GLU A 82 8.02 24.33 -20.39
N GLU A 83 8.78 24.10 -21.45
CA GLU A 83 8.67 24.92 -22.65
C GLU A 83 7.34 24.57 -23.33
N PRO A 84 6.45 25.55 -23.57
CA PRO A 84 5.15 25.28 -24.18
C PRO A 84 5.29 24.51 -25.49
N GLY A 85 4.69 23.32 -25.57
CA GLY A 85 4.73 22.46 -26.74
C GLY A 85 5.86 21.43 -26.78
N ASP A 86 6.53 21.17 -25.66
CA ASP A 86 7.41 20.01 -25.48
C ASP A 86 6.77 18.88 -24.63
N ASP A 87 5.71 19.16 -23.86
CA ASP A 87 4.88 18.16 -23.16
C ASP A 87 3.78 17.63 -24.09
N CYS A 88 3.66 16.30 -24.21
CA CYS A 88 2.67 15.68 -25.07
C CYS A 88 1.20 15.88 -24.66
N ARG A 89 0.96 16.34 -23.43
CA ARG A 89 -0.35 16.72 -22.87
C ARG A 89 -0.76 18.14 -23.23
N ASP A 90 0.17 18.96 -23.71
CA ASP A 90 -0.12 20.34 -24.08
C ASP A 90 -1.11 20.42 -25.25
N ALA A 91 -2.08 21.31 -25.13
CA ALA A 91 -3.06 21.54 -26.20
C ALA A 91 -2.42 22.04 -27.52
N ASP A 92 -1.24 22.63 -27.43
CA ASP A 92 -0.45 23.12 -28.57
C ASP A 92 0.63 22.12 -29.03
N PHE A 93 0.78 20.97 -28.36
CA PHE A 93 1.69 19.90 -28.78
C PHE A 93 1.23 19.27 -30.08
N ALA A 94 2.16 19.04 -31.00
CA ALA A 94 1.85 18.51 -32.33
C ALA A 94 1.46 17.00 -32.33
N GLY A 95 1.42 16.38 -31.15
CA GLY A 95 1.27 14.95 -30.95
C GLY A 95 2.62 14.22 -30.98
N CYS A 96 2.67 13.05 -30.36
CA CYS A 96 3.85 12.20 -30.39
C CYS A 96 4.15 11.72 -31.81
N ALA A 97 5.43 11.41 -32.09
CA ALA A 97 5.82 10.83 -33.36
C ALA A 97 5.07 9.51 -33.61
N ASP A 98 4.91 9.14 -34.88
CA ASP A 98 4.32 7.84 -35.24
C ASP A 98 5.06 6.72 -34.51
N ASP A 99 4.31 5.85 -33.82
CA ASP A 99 4.76 4.74 -32.95
C ASP A 99 5.13 5.10 -31.49
N LEU A 100 5.08 6.38 -31.11
CA LEU A 100 5.16 6.81 -29.71
C LEU A 100 3.77 7.18 -29.18
N ILE A 101 3.62 7.08 -27.87
CA ILE A 101 2.42 7.47 -27.14
C ILE A 101 2.79 8.46 -26.04
N CYS A 102 1.82 9.26 -25.63
CA CYS A 102 2.01 10.21 -24.55
C CYS A 102 1.94 9.45 -23.22
N ASP A 103 3.00 9.53 -22.44
CA ASP A 103 2.96 9.20 -21.02
C ASP A 103 2.23 10.34 -20.30
N GLU A 104 1.01 10.08 -19.86
CA GLU A 104 0.16 11.09 -19.21
C GLU A 104 0.72 11.54 -17.85
N PHE A 105 1.64 10.77 -17.26
CA PHE A 105 2.29 11.10 -16.00
C PHE A 105 3.51 11.99 -16.21
N THR A 106 4.43 11.57 -17.09
CA THR A 106 5.67 12.31 -17.35
C THR A 106 5.49 13.48 -18.32
N GLY A 107 4.49 13.41 -19.20
CA GLY A 107 4.34 14.34 -20.32
C GLY A 107 5.28 14.05 -21.49
N ASP A 108 5.99 12.92 -21.47
CA ASP A 108 6.92 12.53 -22.53
C ASP A 108 6.29 11.59 -23.56
N CYS A 109 6.84 11.62 -24.77
CA CYS A 109 6.52 10.63 -25.79
C CYS A 109 7.38 9.38 -25.62
N VAL A 110 6.79 8.28 -25.18
CA VAL A 110 7.46 7.00 -24.90
C VAL A 110 7.04 5.91 -25.88
N GLU A 111 7.83 4.83 -25.97
CA GLU A 111 7.41 3.63 -26.72
C GLU A 111 6.27 2.92 -25.97
N PRO A 112 5.30 2.29 -26.67
CA PRO A 112 4.27 1.48 -26.02
C PRO A 112 4.85 0.38 -25.11
N GLY A 113 4.40 0.33 -23.86
CA GLY A 113 4.93 -0.53 -22.80
C GLY A 113 6.05 0.09 -21.96
N GLN A 114 6.38 1.36 -22.19
CA GLN A 114 7.30 2.15 -21.36
C GLN A 114 6.59 3.28 -20.62
N GLU A 115 5.26 3.34 -20.67
CA GLU A 115 4.49 4.28 -19.86
C GLU A 115 4.73 4.00 -18.37
N THR A 116 4.72 5.07 -17.58
CA THR A 116 4.72 4.99 -16.12
C THR A 116 3.48 4.20 -15.68
N PRO A 117 3.65 3.10 -14.92
CA PRO A 117 2.52 2.28 -14.51
C PRO A 117 1.68 3.05 -13.49
N GLU A 118 0.37 3.09 -13.74
CA GLU A 118 -0.61 3.65 -12.81
C GLU A 118 -1.24 2.54 -11.99
N TYR A 119 -1.10 2.60 -10.66
CA TYR A 119 -1.66 1.60 -9.76
C TYR A 119 -2.99 2.08 -9.19
N TYR A 120 -4.04 1.28 -9.40
CA TYR A 120 -5.39 1.60 -8.92
C TYR A 120 -5.97 0.52 -8.01
N THR A 121 -5.49 -0.70 -8.14
CA THR A 121 -6.05 -1.86 -7.44
C THR A 121 -5.08 -2.42 -6.42
N VAL A 122 -5.60 -2.76 -5.24
CA VAL A 122 -4.92 -3.53 -4.21
C VAL A 122 -5.43 -4.96 -4.26
N ARG A 123 -4.52 -5.94 -4.35
CA ARG A 123 -4.83 -7.35 -4.19
C ARG A 123 -4.40 -7.82 -2.81
N ILE A 124 -5.34 -8.35 -2.05
CA ILE A 124 -5.09 -9.06 -0.79
C ILE A 124 -5.16 -10.54 -1.09
N ASN A 125 -4.06 -11.25 -0.90
CA ASN A 125 -3.94 -12.67 -1.19
C ASN A 125 -3.69 -13.44 0.11
N ASP A 126 -4.58 -14.34 0.47
CA ASP A 126 -4.33 -15.25 1.59
C ASP A 126 -3.14 -16.15 1.28
N VAL A 127 -2.17 -16.17 2.19
CA VAL A 127 -0.98 -17.04 2.16
C VAL A 127 -0.91 -17.91 3.41
N THR A 128 -2.05 -18.09 4.09
CA THR A 128 -2.15 -18.92 5.29
C THR A 128 -1.69 -20.33 4.95
N ASP A 129 -0.59 -20.75 5.56
CA ASP A 129 0.13 -21.96 5.17
C ASP A 129 -0.68 -23.23 5.49
N VAL A 130 -0.94 -24.01 4.43
CA VAL A 130 -1.52 -25.35 4.47
C VAL A 130 -0.66 -26.37 5.24
N GLU A 131 0.63 -26.08 5.50
CA GLU A 131 1.54 -26.98 6.22
C GLU A 131 1.39 -26.90 7.76
N ALA A 132 0.75 -25.85 8.29
CA ALA A 132 0.26 -25.86 9.66
C ALA A 132 -0.97 -26.78 9.75
N PRO A 133 -0.99 -27.79 10.64
CA PRO A 133 -2.07 -28.78 10.64
C PRO A 133 -3.41 -28.10 10.94
N ASP A 134 -4.28 -28.05 9.93
CA ASP A 134 -5.72 -27.78 9.98
C ASP A 134 -6.22 -26.31 9.83
N ARG A 135 -5.41 -25.33 9.40
CA ARG A 135 -5.88 -23.94 9.15
C ARG A 135 -6.89 -23.82 8.00
N CYS A 136 -6.67 -24.59 6.94
CA CYS A 136 -7.54 -24.59 5.76
C CYS A 136 -8.82 -25.41 5.94
N ASP A 137 -8.94 -26.08 7.08
CA ASP A 137 -10.15 -26.75 7.54
C ASP A 137 -10.80 -25.96 8.71
N ASP A 138 -10.36 -24.72 8.97
CA ASP A 138 -10.89 -23.90 10.05
C ASP A 138 -12.40 -23.71 9.85
N THR A 139 -13.14 -24.02 10.92
CA THR A 139 -14.58 -23.81 10.94
C THR A 139 -15.00 -22.97 12.13
N THR A 140 -15.87 -22.01 11.86
CA THR A 140 -16.52 -21.19 12.88
C THR A 140 -17.97 -21.64 12.96
N TYR A 141 -18.32 -22.33 14.05
CA TYR A 141 -19.66 -22.89 14.28
C TYR A 141 -20.16 -23.84 13.18
N GLY A 142 -19.24 -24.58 12.56
CA GLY A 142 -19.55 -25.58 11.52
C GLY A 142 -19.58 -25.03 10.09
N TYR A 143 -19.28 -23.74 9.91
CA TYR A 143 -19.04 -23.12 8.61
C TYR A 143 -17.55 -23.00 8.34
N GLY A 144 -17.14 -23.23 7.09
CA GLY A 144 -15.76 -23.03 6.66
C GLY A 144 -15.39 -21.55 6.66
N THR A 145 -14.35 -21.23 7.41
CA THR A 145 -13.83 -19.86 7.61
C THR A 145 -12.32 -19.83 7.52
N ALA A 146 -11.77 -20.68 6.65
CA ALA A 146 -10.36 -20.78 6.41
C ALA A 146 -9.78 -19.46 5.89
N GLY A 147 -8.50 -19.22 6.20
CA GLY A 147 -7.75 -18.06 5.77
C GLY A 147 -8.22 -16.74 6.39
N ALA A 148 -7.66 -15.66 5.86
CA ALA A 148 -7.84 -14.29 6.32
C ALA A 148 -9.32 -13.86 6.26
N LYS A 149 -9.75 -13.19 7.34
CA LYS A 149 -11.14 -12.75 7.55
C LYS A 149 -11.24 -11.23 7.43
N VAL A 150 -11.22 -10.72 6.20
CA VAL A 150 -11.18 -9.28 5.91
C VAL A 150 -12.51 -8.61 6.25
N MET A 151 -12.46 -7.51 7.00
CA MET A 151 -13.61 -6.65 7.35
C MET A 151 -13.64 -5.37 6.53
N TYR A 152 -12.47 -4.78 6.29
CA TYR A 152 -12.34 -3.53 5.55
C TYR A 152 -10.93 -3.39 4.99
N VAL A 153 -10.80 -2.50 4.00
CA VAL A 153 -9.53 -1.96 3.53
C VAL A 153 -9.68 -0.45 3.53
N GLN A 154 -8.69 0.28 4.04
CA GLN A 154 -8.70 1.74 4.03
C GLN A 154 -7.41 2.27 3.40
N LEU A 155 -7.53 3.47 2.84
CA LEU A 155 -6.42 4.24 2.32
C LEU A 155 -6.21 5.45 3.23
N GLN A 156 -4.96 5.68 3.62
CA GLN A 156 -4.55 6.82 4.43
C GLN A 156 -3.54 7.67 3.67
N ASP A 157 -3.53 8.97 3.96
CA ASP A 157 -2.49 9.88 3.50
C ASP A 157 -1.22 9.82 4.38
N SER A 158 -0.21 10.61 4.01
CA SER A 158 1.07 10.77 4.70
C SER A 158 0.95 11.19 6.18
N THR A 159 -0.20 11.78 6.56
CA THR A 159 -0.49 12.22 7.92
C THR A 159 -1.14 11.13 8.77
N GLY A 160 -1.48 10.00 8.14
CA GLY A 160 -2.24 8.89 8.72
C GLY A 160 -3.75 9.15 8.75
N ALA A 161 -4.24 10.20 8.09
CA ALA A 161 -5.67 10.47 7.99
C ALA A 161 -6.29 9.54 6.94
N VAL A 162 -7.45 8.95 7.26
CA VAL A 162 -8.18 8.11 6.32
C VAL A 162 -8.80 8.99 5.25
N ILE A 163 -8.48 8.72 3.99
CA ILE A 163 -8.99 9.44 2.83
C ILE A 163 -10.05 8.65 2.06
N ALA A 164 -9.98 7.32 2.09
CA ALA A 164 -10.98 6.46 1.44
C ALA A 164 -11.09 5.08 2.10
N TYR A 165 -12.21 4.42 1.88
CA TYR A 165 -12.41 3.00 2.16
C TYR A 165 -12.54 2.24 0.85
N GLY A 166 -12.06 1.00 0.85
CA GLY A 166 -11.96 0.17 -0.34
C GLY A 166 -13.30 -0.39 -0.80
N THR A 167 -13.49 -0.40 -2.11
CA THR A 167 -14.59 -1.07 -2.80
C THR A 167 -14.07 -2.31 -3.50
N ALA A 168 -14.70 -3.47 -3.27
CA ALA A 168 -14.35 -4.70 -3.96
C ALA A 168 -14.69 -4.62 -5.44
N VAL A 169 -13.72 -4.95 -6.28
CA VAL A 169 -13.84 -4.95 -7.75
C VAL A 169 -13.65 -6.34 -8.37
N GLY A 170 -13.25 -7.30 -7.54
CA GLY A 170 -13.20 -8.71 -7.87
C GLY A 170 -12.74 -9.54 -6.68
N ASP A 171 -12.95 -10.85 -6.79
CA ASP A 171 -12.48 -11.84 -5.83
C ASP A 171 -12.15 -13.16 -6.53
N ASP A 172 -11.29 -13.95 -5.88
CA ASP A 172 -11.07 -15.35 -6.19
C ASP A 172 -11.06 -16.09 -4.85
N ILE A 173 -12.24 -16.23 -4.25
CA ILE A 173 -12.40 -16.85 -2.95
C ILE A 173 -12.16 -18.35 -3.07
N ALA A 174 -11.26 -18.88 -2.25
CA ALA A 174 -10.91 -20.29 -2.29
C ALA A 174 -12.09 -21.19 -1.85
N ALA A 175 -12.15 -22.37 -2.44
CA ALA A 175 -13.21 -23.34 -2.15
C ALA A 175 -13.18 -23.74 -0.67
N GLY A 176 -14.37 -23.79 -0.05
CA GLY A 176 -14.52 -24.15 1.36
C GLY A 176 -14.75 -22.98 2.30
N SER A 177 -14.74 -21.74 1.82
CA SER A 177 -15.25 -20.59 2.56
C SER A 177 -16.77 -20.43 2.39
N ASP A 178 -17.48 -20.21 3.51
CA ASP A 178 -18.93 -19.97 3.54
C ASP A 178 -19.30 -18.47 3.66
N PHE A 179 -18.31 -17.59 3.84
CA PHE A 179 -18.50 -16.14 4.06
C PHE A 179 -17.92 -15.35 2.89
N ILE A 180 -18.62 -15.37 1.76
CA ILE A 180 -18.11 -14.95 0.44
C ILE A 180 -18.81 -13.71 -0.13
N ASN A 181 -19.57 -12.97 0.69
CA ASN A 181 -20.37 -11.85 0.21
C ASN A 181 -19.53 -10.57 0.03
N THR A 182 -18.48 -10.68 -0.78
CA THR A 182 -17.39 -9.72 -0.87
C THR A 182 -17.88 -8.30 -1.19
N PHE A 183 -18.74 -8.17 -2.19
CA PHE A 183 -19.21 -6.88 -2.71
C PHE A 183 -20.18 -6.13 -1.80
N ASP A 184 -20.87 -6.84 -0.89
CA ASP A 184 -21.73 -6.21 0.11
C ASP A 184 -20.94 -5.83 1.38
N VAL A 185 -19.81 -6.49 1.64
CA VAL A 185 -18.98 -6.24 2.83
C VAL A 185 -17.93 -5.14 2.58
N ILE A 186 -17.28 -5.19 1.41
CA ILE A 186 -16.24 -4.26 1.00
C ILE A 186 -16.83 -3.33 -0.06
N ASP A 187 -17.63 -2.36 0.38
CA ASP A 187 -18.50 -1.53 -0.47
C ASP A 187 -18.06 -0.07 -0.58
N GLY A 188 -16.86 0.26 -0.09
CA GLY A 188 -16.33 1.63 -0.04
C GLY A 188 -16.86 2.45 1.13
N ALA A 189 -17.74 1.92 1.98
CA ALA A 189 -18.20 2.60 3.18
C ALA A 189 -17.25 2.37 4.36
N ALA A 190 -17.21 3.35 5.28
CA ALA A 190 -16.50 3.21 6.53
C ALA A 190 -17.07 2.04 7.37
N PRO A 191 -16.22 1.16 7.93
CA PRO A 191 -16.64 0.02 8.71
C PRO A 191 -17.29 0.48 10.02
N ASN A 192 -18.37 -0.17 10.42
CA ASN A 192 -18.94 0.01 11.75
C ASN A 192 -18.35 -1.03 12.71
N LEU A 193 -17.16 -0.74 13.25
CA LEU A 193 -16.45 -1.68 14.11
C LEU A 193 -17.22 -2.08 15.37
N VAL A 194 -18.09 -1.21 15.92
CA VAL A 194 -18.91 -1.56 17.10
C VAL A 194 -19.86 -2.71 16.78
N ASP A 195 -20.43 -2.70 15.58
CA ASP A 195 -21.38 -3.71 15.12
C ASP A 195 -20.71 -4.86 14.38
N GLN A 196 -19.48 -4.72 13.89
CA GLN A 196 -18.72 -5.75 13.17
C GLN A 196 -17.79 -6.59 14.07
N CYS A 197 -17.47 -6.06 15.25
CA CYS A 197 -16.50 -6.61 16.20
C CYS A 197 -17.09 -6.64 17.64
N PRO A 198 -18.26 -7.27 17.87
CA PRO A 198 -18.89 -7.25 19.18
C PRO A 198 -18.10 -8.10 20.18
N ALA A 199 -17.59 -7.47 21.23
CA ALA A 199 -16.78 -8.13 22.25
C ALA A 199 -17.53 -9.21 23.05
N ASP A 200 -18.86 -9.13 23.14
CA ASP A 200 -19.67 -9.90 24.10
C ASP A 200 -20.90 -10.62 23.48
N GLU A 201 -21.20 -10.39 22.20
CA GLU A 201 -22.41 -10.93 21.56
C GLU A 201 -22.05 -11.82 20.37
N ALA A 202 -22.67 -12.99 20.33
CA ALA A 202 -22.62 -13.83 19.16
C ALA A 202 -23.92 -13.64 18.35
N PHE A 203 -23.75 -13.22 17.10
CA PHE A 203 -24.82 -13.06 16.12
C PHE A 203 -25.57 -14.36 15.94
N VAL A 204 -26.89 -14.28 15.83
CA VAL A 204 -27.71 -15.42 15.45
C VAL A 204 -28.00 -15.33 13.96
N ARG A 205 -27.27 -16.11 13.15
CA ARG A 205 -27.60 -16.34 11.75
C ARG A 205 -28.71 -17.39 11.69
N GLY A 206 -29.87 -17.00 11.17
CA GLY A 206 -30.95 -17.93 10.89
C GLY A 206 -30.69 -18.62 9.56
N ASP A 207 -30.13 -19.83 9.58
CA ASP A 207 -29.87 -20.61 8.37
C ASP A 207 -30.79 -21.84 8.32
N ASN A 208 -31.63 -21.90 7.29
CA ASN A 208 -32.56 -23.01 7.05
C ASN A 208 -33.44 -23.41 8.26
N GLY A 209 -33.76 -22.45 9.12
CA GLY A 209 -34.58 -22.66 10.32
C GLY A 209 -33.82 -23.11 11.57
N ASN A 210 -32.48 -23.08 11.53
CA ASN A 210 -31.62 -23.23 12.70
C ASN A 210 -30.98 -21.88 13.03
N ASP A 211 -31.07 -21.49 14.31
CA ASP A 211 -30.36 -20.34 14.85
C ASP A 211 -28.92 -20.76 15.14
N ILE A 212 -27.96 -20.17 14.43
CA ILE A 212 -26.54 -20.45 14.62
C ILE A 212 -25.87 -19.20 15.18
N THR A 213 -25.26 -19.39 16.33
CA THR A 213 -24.52 -18.39 17.07
C THR A 213 -23.13 -18.26 16.45
N THR A 214 -22.78 -17.13 15.83
CA THR A 214 -21.47 -16.82 15.21
C THR A 214 -20.92 -15.50 15.72
N ASN A 215 -19.60 -15.29 15.70
CA ASN A 215 -18.99 -14.05 16.21
C ASN A 215 -18.84 -12.95 15.13
N PHE A 216 -19.14 -13.29 13.88
CA PHE A 216 -19.26 -12.36 12.75
C PHE A 216 -20.29 -12.89 11.74
N THR A 217 -20.74 -12.03 10.83
CA THR A 217 -21.74 -12.36 9.80
C THR A 217 -21.16 -12.28 8.38
N ASP A 218 -21.88 -12.85 7.41
CA ASP A 218 -21.62 -12.69 5.98
C ASP A 218 -21.94 -11.29 5.45
N GLN A 219 -22.29 -10.34 6.34
CA GLN A 219 -22.48 -8.92 6.02
C GLN A 219 -21.36 -8.05 6.60
N THR A 220 -20.41 -8.65 7.31
CA THR A 220 -19.39 -7.91 8.06
C THR A 220 -17.97 -8.42 7.83
N VAL A 221 -17.82 -9.65 7.35
CA VAL A 221 -16.54 -10.31 7.13
C VAL A 221 -16.58 -11.08 5.82
N VAL A 222 -15.49 -10.99 5.06
CA VAL A 222 -15.16 -11.86 3.93
C VAL A 222 -14.07 -12.82 4.39
N ALA A 223 -14.35 -14.13 4.38
CA ALA A 223 -13.32 -15.14 4.60
C ALA A 223 -12.76 -15.57 3.24
N LEU A 224 -11.48 -15.30 3.00
CA LEU A 224 -10.85 -15.54 1.69
C LEU A 224 -10.71 -17.04 1.36
N GLY A 225 -10.66 -17.90 2.37
CA GLY A 225 -10.21 -19.28 2.18
C GLY A 225 -8.71 -19.33 1.92
N CYS A 226 -8.09 -20.48 2.17
CA CYS A 226 -6.65 -20.63 1.95
C CYS A 226 -6.27 -20.45 0.48
N GLY A 227 -5.39 -19.50 0.21
CA GLY A 227 -4.98 -19.16 -1.16
C GLY A 227 -6.02 -18.38 -1.95
N GLY A 228 -7.09 -17.91 -1.32
CA GLY A 228 -8.06 -17.01 -1.95
C GLY A 228 -7.55 -15.58 -2.00
N SER A 229 -8.20 -14.75 -2.82
CA SER A 229 -7.82 -13.35 -2.96
C SER A 229 -9.00 -12.40 -3.12
N LEU A 230 -8.76 -11.14 -2.78
CA LEU A 230 -9.68 -10.02 -2.86
C LEU A 230 -9.00 -8.85 -3.59
N TYR A 231 -9.72 -8.19 -4.50
CA TYR A 231 -9.25 -7.03 -5.25
C TYR A 231 -10.07 -5.80 -4.89
N VAL A 232 -9.39 -4.71 -4.55
CA VAL A 232 -9.99 -3.50 -3.98
C VAL A 232 -9.49 -2.26 -4.70
N GLN A 233 -10.39 -1.34 -5.01
CA GLN A 233 -10.09 -0.01 -5.51
C GLN A 233 -10.61 1.06 -4.54
N PHE A 234 -10.08 2.28 -4.64
CA PHE A 234 -10.50 3.41 -3.81
C PHE A 234 -11.04 4.51 -4.71
N GLU A 235 -12.13 5.14 -4.27
CA GLU A 235 -12.75 6.28 -4.95
C GLU A 235 -12.72 7.51 -4.04
N ASP A 236 -12.57 8.69 -4.64
CA ASP A 236 -12.68 9.97 -3.95
C ASP A 236 -14.16 10.37 -3.70
N GLU A 237 -14.39 11.57 -3.13
CA GLU A 237 -15.75 12.06 -2.87
C GLU A 237 -16.60 12.28 -4.14
N ASN A 238 -15.96 12.34 -5.32
CA ASN A 238 -16.61 12.51 -6.62
C ASN A 238 -16.91 11.17 -7.31
N GLY A 239 -16.39 10.06 -6.78
CA GLY A 239 -16.46 8.73 -7.39
C GLY A 239 -15.37 8.49 -8.43
N ASP A 240 -14.32 9.31 -8.45
CA ASP A 240 -13.16 9.12 -9.31
C ASP A 240 -12.15 8.20 -8.62
N LEU A 241 -11.50 7.31 -9.37
CA LEU A 241 -10.50 6.39 -8.82
C LEU A 241 -9.28 7.15 -8.30
N ILE A 242 -8.82 6.77 -7.12
CA ILE A 242 -7.60 7.31 -6.52
C ILE A 242 -6.41 6.52 -7.06
N LEU A 243 -5.44 7.23 -7.63
CA LEU A 243 -4.14 6.68 -8.00
C LEU A 243 -3.34 6.38 -6.71
N LEU A 244 -2.77 5.18 -6.62
CA LEU A 244 -1.97 4.75 -5.49
C LEU A 244 -0.49 5.14 -5.70
N ASP A 245 0.09 5.75 -4.69
CA ASP A 245 1.50 6.16 -4.64
C ASP A 245 2.07 6.02 -3.22
N GLU A 246 3.34 6.39 -3.03
CA GLU A 246 4.05 6.26 -1.76
C GLU A 246 3.57 7.19 -0.63
N SER A 247 2.82 8.24 -0.96
CA SER A 247 2.20 9.09 0.05
C SER A 247 1.04 8.38 0.74
N HIS A 248 0.63 7.22 0.22
CA HIS A 248 -0.46 6.44 0.75
C HIS A 248 0.00 5.29 1.64
N THR A 249 -0.79 5.03 2.69
CA THR A 249 -0.71 3.81 3.49
C THR A 249 -1.99 3.01 3.31
N ILE A 250 -1.86 1.71 3.01
CA ILE A 250 -3.01 0.81 2.90
C ILE A 250 -3.16 0.09 4.24
N THR A 251 -4.35 0.16 4.85
CA THR A 251 -4.65 -0.62 6.04
C THR A 251 -5.68 -1.70 5.76
N VAL A 252 -5.31 -2.96 5.98
CA VAL A 252 -6.23 -4.11 5.90
C VAL A 252 -6.73 -4.46 7.30
N GLY A 253 -8.03 -4.33 7.51
CA GLY A 253 -8.70 -4.68 8.76
C GLY A 253 -9.18 -6.11 8.75
N GLU A 254 -8.59 -6.97 9.59
CA GLU A 254 -9.00 -8.37 9.74
C GLU A 254 -9.78 -8.60 11.03
N PHE A 255 -10.79 -9.46 10.97
CA PHE A 255 -11.46 -9.99 12.16
C PHE A 255 -10.54 -10.93 12.91
N GLY A 256 -10.38 -10.73 14.22
CA GLY A 256 -9.56 -11.64 15.03
C GLY A 256 -9.66 -11.43 16.55
N PRO A 257 -8.59 -11.73 17.32
CA PRO A 257 -8.67 -11.81 18.79
C PRO A 257 -9.14 -10.55 19.54
N ALA A 258 -8.93 -9.34 19.02
CA ALA A 258 -9.46 -8.14 19.70
C ALA A 258 -10.98 -7.98 19.51
N CYS A 259 -11.55 -8.60 18.47
CA CYS A 259 -12.99 -8.73 18.31
C CYS A 259 -13.53 -9.87 19.14
N ASN A 260 -12.85 -11.02 19.09
CA ASN A 260 -13.24 -12.18 19.87
C ASN A 260 -12.05 -13.14 20.05
N ASP A 261 -11.47 -13.14 21.26
CA ASP A 261 -10.32 -13.95 21.63
C ASP A 261 -10.61 -15.46 21.72
N THR A 262 -11.90 -15.84 21.68
CA THR A 262 -12.33 -17.25 21.66
C THR A 262 -12.62 -17.79 20.26
N ALA A 263 -12.80 -16.90 19.27
CA ALA A 263 -13.19 -17.26 17.90
C ALA A 263 -11.99 -17.49 16.98
N GLN A 264 -10.91 -16.72 17.15
CA GLN A 264 -9.65 -16.92 16.45
C GLN A 264 -8.56 -17.20 17.48
N THR A 265 -8.08 -18.44 17.51
CA THR A 265 -7.04 -18.86 18.46
C THR A 265 -5.62 -18.69 17.91
N GLU A 266 -5.46 -18.54 16.60
CA GLU A 266 -4.18 -18.24 15.93
C GLU A 266 -4.43 -17.25 14.77
N ALA A 267 -3.35 -16.62 14.29
CA ALA A 267 -3.41 -15.62 13.23
C ALA A 267 -3.48 -16.25 11.84
N ASP A 268 -4.23 -15.62 10.94
CA ASP A 268 -4.19 -15.87 9.50
C ASP A 268 -3.08 -15.01 8.87
N TYR A 269 -2.64 -15.35 7.66
CA TYR A 269 -1.59 -14.64 6.92
C TYR A 269 -2.07 -14.26 5.53
N TYR A 270 -1.77 -13.04 5.11
CA TYR A 270 -2.05 -12.56 3.77
C TYR A 270 -0.93 -11.65 3.28
N ASP A 271 -0.75 -11.62 1.97
CA ASP A 271 0.15 -10.73 1.25
C ASP A 271 -0.69 -9.65 0.55
N VAL A 272 -0.15 -8.43 0.48
CA VAL A 272 -0.80 -7.29 -0.17
C VAL A 272 0.06 -6.87 -1.38
N TYR A 273 -0.59 -6.72 -2.53
CA TYR A 273 0.04 -6.32 -3.79
C TYR A 273 -0.69 -5.12 -4.38
N ILE A 274 0.02 -4.33 -5.18
CA ILE A 274 -0.56 -3.29 -6.04
C ILE A 274 -0.63 -3.79 -7.48
N CYS A 275 -1.67 -3.36 -8.20
CA CYS A 275 -1.94 -3.79 -9.56
C CYS A 275 -2.35 -2.61 -10.44
N THR A 276 -1.97 -2.67 -11.71
CA THR A 276 -2.23 -1.61 -12.70
C THR A 276 -3.64 -1.66 -13.31
N ASP A 277 -4.34 -2.78 -13.15
CA ASP A 277 -5.71 -2.91 -13.60
C ASP A 277 -6.66 -1.97 -12.82
N ALA A 278 -7.65 -1.42 -13.52
CA ALA A 278 -8.68 -0.54 -12.97
C ALA A 278 -10.09 -0.93 -13.46
N GLY A 279 -11.13 -0.52 -12.72
CA GLY A 279 -12.53 -0.75 -13.05
C GLY A 279 -13.08 -2.11 -12.58
N SER A 280 -14.23 -2.51 -13.13
CA SER A 280 -14.98 -3.70 -12.67
C SER A 280 -14.46 -5.01 -13.27
N ASN A 281 -14.37 -6.07 -12.45
CA ASN A 281 -13.92 -7.44 -12.79
C ASN A 281 -12.40 -7.62 -12.91
N VAL A 282 -11.63 -6.99 -12.02
CA VAL A 282 -10.20 -7.33 -11.85
C VAL A 282 -10.12 -8.67 -11.14
N SER A 283 -9.56 -9.70 -11.79
CA SER A 283 -9.49 -11.05 -11.20
C SER A 283 -8.26 -11.84 -11.64
N THR A 284 -7.26 -11.17 -12.23
CA THR A 284 -6.05 -11.83 -12.76
C THR A 284 -4.81 -11.27 -12.08
N PRO A 285 -3.91 -12.14 -11.58
CA PRO A 285 -2.68 -11.70 -10.90
C PRO A 285 -1.63 -11.14 -11.87
N ASP A 286 -1.80 -11.32 -13.18
CA ASP A 286 -0.80 -10.98 -14.22
C ASP A 286 -0.46 -9.48 -14.29
N ASN A 287 -1.31 -8.62 -13.71
CA ASN A 287 -1.14 -7.16 -13.71
C ASN A 287 -0.80 -6.61 -12.32
N CYS A 288 -0.42 -7.48 -11.39
CA CYS A 288 0.01 -7.11 -10.05
C CYS A 288 1.52 -7.24 -9.93
N ASP A 289 2.13 -6.39 -9.11
CA ASP A 289 3.54 -6.53 -8.78
C ASP A 289 3.82 -7.88 -8.10
N GLU A 290 4.96 -8.49 -8.43
CA GLU A 290 5.33 -9.81 -7.91
C GLU A 290 5.85 -9.75 -6.45
N VAL A 291 6.14 -8.55 -5.94
CA VAL A 291 6.68 -8.34 -4.59
C VAL A 291 5.55 -7.87 -3.67
N PRO A 292 5.25 -8.62 -2.58
CA PRO A 292 4.25 -8.18 -1.62
C PRO A 292 4.77 -6.99 -0.82
N LEU A 293 3.88 -6.04 -0.57
CA LEU A 293 4.18 -4.82 0.19
C LEU A 293 4.43 -5.10 1.69
N ASN A 294 4.06 -6.28 2.19
CA ASN A 294 4.13 -6.67 3.60
C ASN A 294 5.01 -7.93 3.82
N ALA A 295 6.32 -7.81 3.65
CA ALA A 295 7.24 -8.95 3.68
C ALA A 295 7.58 -9.53 5.09
N GLU A 296 7.05 -9.00 6.20
CA GLU A 296 7.25 -9.56 7.55
C GLU A 296 5.94 -10.07 8.20
N ALA A 297 6.01 -11.23 8.88
CA ALA A 297 4.86 -11.92 9.48
C ALA A 297 4.21 -11.14 10.64
N MET A 298 2.88 -11.03 10.63
CA MET A 298 2.12 -10.16 11.54
C MET A 298 1.23 -10.92 12.52
N THR A 299 1.04 -10.36 13.72
CA THR A 299 0.15 -10.88 14.75
C THR A 299 -0.80 -9.80 15.25
N GLY A 300 -2.11 -10.00 15.07
CA GLY A 300 -3.15 -9.38 15.90
C GLY A 300 -4.13 -8.46 15.17
N VAL A 301 -5.31 -8.30 15.78
CA VAL A 301 -6.32 -7.33 15.34
C VAL A 301 -5.84 -5.94 15.70
N LEU A 302 -5.63 -5.16 14.66
CA LEU A 302 -5.75 -3.70 14.52
C LEU A 302 -4.88 -3.40 13.31
N GLY A 303 -5.48 -3.41 12.11
CA GLY A 303 -4.91 -2.90 10.86
C GLY A 303 -3.45 -3.23 10.57
N THR A 304 -3.17 -3.97 9.50
CA THR A 304 -1.82 -3.88 8.94
C THR A 304 -1.63 -2.48 8.39
N ASP A 305 -0.84 -1.63 9.02
CA ASP A 305 -0.26 -0.50 8.31
C ASP A 305 0.70 -1.11 7.28
N VAL A 306 0.21 -1.29 6.05
CA VAL A 306 1.07 -1.60 4.91
C VAL A 306 1.71 -0.29 4.55
N VAL A 307 2.79 0.02 5.27
CA VAL A 307 3.75 1.02 4.84
C VAL A 307 4.44 0.41 3.63
N LEU A 308 4.34 1.09 2.49
CA LEU A 308 5.10 0.73 1.31
C LEU A 308 6.58 0.64 1.72
N PRO A 309 7.30 -0.42 1.31
CA PRO A 309 8.53 -0.82 1.99
C PRO A 309 9.61 0.27 2.02
N GLU A 310 10.11 0.61 3.23
CA GLU A 310 11.44 1.23 3.42
C GLU A 310 12.51 0.19 3.00
N VAL A 311 13.43 0.56 2.10
CA VAL A 311 14.47 -0.36 1.61
C VAL A 311 15.68 -0.35 2.55
N ALA A 312 16.19 -1.55 2.89
CA ALA A 312 17.34 -1.73 3.77
C ALA A 312 18.66 -1.18 3.18
N GLU A 313 19.42 -0.44 4.02
CA GLU A 313 20.74 0.18 3.77
C GLU A 313 21.79 -0.69 3.04
#